data_AF-A0A535SKY6-F1
#
_entry.id   AF-A0A535SKY6-F1
#
_cell.length_a   1.000
_cell.length_b   1.000
_cell.length_c   1.000
_cell.angle_alpha   90.00
_cell.angle_beta   90.00
_cell.angle_gamma   90.00
#
_symmetry.space_group_name_H-M   'P 1'
#
loop_
_entity.id
_entity.type
_entity.pdbx_description
1 polymer ?
#
loop_
_entity_poly.entity_id
_entity_poly.type
_entity_poly.pdbx_seq_one_letter_code
_entity_poly.pdbx_strand_id
1 'polypeptide(L)'
;MGFHMLDLIPVLLIALAIIGPKALQSMSRNMGKGLGQAKEMKDQVLSELPVEEINKVARQIPMSPQQAIQKLLIPSEKEPESKEK
;
A
#
# COMPACT_ATOMS: atom_id res chain seq x y z
N MET A 1 -18.75 -23.83 12.86
CA MET A 1 -18.28 -23.27 14.14
C MET A 1 -17.89 -21.82 13.86
N GLY A 2 -18.80 -20.88 14.09
CA GLY A 2 -18.61 -19.46 13.74
C GLY A 2 -17.95 -18.70 14.88
N PHE A 3 -16.95 -17.88 14.58
CA PHE A 3 -16.39 -16.93 15.54
C PHE A 3 -17.45 -15.85 15.81
N HIS A 4 -18.07 -15.90 16.98
CA HIS A 4 -19.03 -14.89 17.38
C HIS A 4 -18.29 -13.71 17.99
N MET A 5 -18.77 -12.48 17.76
CA MET A 5 -18.18 -11.28 18.40
C MET A 5 -18.12 -11.39 19.94
N LEU A 6 -18.98 -12.22 20.53
CA LEU A 6 -18.97 -12.53 21.97
C LEU A 6 -17.72 -13.31 22.40
N ASP A 7 -17.14 -14.12 21.52
CA ASP A 7 -15.90 -14.87 21.79
C ASP A 7 -14.67 -13.95 21.80
N LEU A 8 -14.77 -12.76 21.21
CA LEU A 8 -13.74 -11.73 21.29
C LEU A 8 -13.67 -11.07 22.68
N ILE A 9 -14.78 -11.05 23.43
CA ILE A 9 -14.86 -10.42 24.76
C ILE A 9 -13.83 -11.00 25.73
N PRO A 10 -13.75 -12.33 25.96
CA PRO A 10 -12.76 -12.89 26.88
C PRO A 10 -11.32 -12.59 26.43
N VAL A 11 -11.04 -12.65 25.12
CA VAL A 11 -9.72 -12.30 24.56
C VAL A 11 -9.37 -10.83 24.83
N LEU A 12 -10.32 -9.93 24.61
CA LEU A 12 -10.16 -8.50 24.87
C LEU A 12 -9.93 -8.23 26.36
N LEU A 13 -10.64 -8.93 27.25
CA LEU A 13 -10.45 -8.81 28.70
C LEU A 13 -9.05 -9.26 29.12
N ILE A 14 -8.54 -10.38 28.59
CA ILE A 14 -7.18 -10.85 28.88
C ILE A 14 -6.14 -9.85 28.36
N ALA A 15 -6.30 -9.36 27.12
CA ALA A 15 -5.41 -8.35 26.56
C ALA A 15 -5.40 -7.05 27.38
N LEU A 16 -6.58 -6.61 27.84
CA LEU A 16 -6.71 -5.45 28.73
C LEU A 16 -6.16 -5.70 30.13
N ALA A 17 -6.20 -6.92 30.65
CA ALA A 17 -5.59 -7.26 31.93
C ALA A 17 -4.06 -7.18 31.86
N ILE A 18 -3.46 -7.58 30.72
CA ILE A 18 -2.01 -7.55 30.50
C ILE A 18 -1.52 -6.12 30.23
N ILE A 19 -2.14 -5.43 29.28
CA ILE A 19 -1.70 -4.11 28.81
C ILE A 19 -2.22 -3.00 29.72
N GLY A 20 -3.42 -3.18 30.29
CA GLY A 20 -4.14 -2.18 31.06
C GLY A 20 -5.05 -1.29 30.20
N PRO A 21 -6.26 -0.93 30.66
CA PRO A 21 -7.18 -0.09 29.90
C PRO A 21 -6.66 1.34 29.70
N LYS A 22 -5.87 1.86 30.64
CA LYS A 22 -5.26 3.20 30.54
C LYS A 22 -4.17 3.26 29.47
N ALA A 23 -3.35 2.22 29.33
CA ALA A 23 -2.31 2.15 28.32
C ALA A 23 -2.90 2.01 26.92
N LEU A 24 -3.97 1.21 26.75
CA LEU A 24 -4.68 1.13 25.47
C LEU A 24 -5.29 2.49 25.09
N GLN A 25 -5.89 3.21 26.05
CA GLN A 25 -6.43 4.54 25.82
C GLN A 25 -5.38 5.58 25.42
N SER A 26 -4.22 5.58 26.09
CA SER A 26 -3.13 6.51 25.74
C SER A 26 -2.51 6.17 24.38
N MET A 27 -2.29 4.89 24.09
CA MET A 27 -1.76 4.42 22.82
C MET A 27 -2.72 4.73 21.66
N SER A 28 -4.02 4.50 21.84
CA SER A 28 -5.05 4.85 20.85
C SER A 28 -5.09 6.35 20.58
N ARG A 29 -5.00 7.21 21.61
CA ARG A 29 -4.95 8.67 21.44
C ARG A 29 -3.70 9.12 20.68
N ASN A 30 -2.55 8.54 20.99
CA ASN A 30 -1.28 8.90 20.36
C ASN A 30 -1.20 8.39 18.91
N MET A 31 -1.61 7.14 18.69
CA MET A 31 -1.70 6.55 17.35
C MET A 31 -2.76 7.23 16.50
N GLY A 32 -3.90 7.62 17.08
CA GLY A 32 -4.97 8.35 16.38
C GLY A 32 -4.52 9.73 15.89
N LYS A 33 -3.74 10.46 16.70
CA LYS A 33 -3.11 11.72 16.26
C LYS A 33 -2.09 11.49 15.13
N GLY A 34 -1.23 10.48 15.26
CA GLY A 34 -0.25 10.14 14.23
C GLY A 34 -0.88 9.71 12.91
N LEU A 35 -1.93 8.89 12.94
CA LEU A 35 -2.69 8.49 11.76
C LEU A 35 -3.46 9.66 11.14
N GLY A 36 -4.00 10.57 11.97
CA GLY A 36 -4.67 11.80 11.50
C GLY A 36 -3.70 12.71 10.74
N GLN A 37 -2.54 12.99 11.32
CA GLN A 37 -1.49 13.78 10.68
C GLN A 37 -0.93 13.10 9.43
N ALA A 38 -0.72 11.77 9.47
CA ALA A 38 -0.29 11.02 8.29
C ALA A 38 -1.34 11.06 7.16
N LYS A 39 -2.64 11.03 7.52
CA LYS A 39 -3.73 11.18 6.54
C LYS A 39 -3.75 12.57 5.95
N GLU A 40 -3.66 13.63 6.77
CA GLU A 40 -3.61 15.02 6.29
C GLU A 40 -2.40 15.28 5.41
N MET A 41 -1.21 14.81 5.79
CA MET A 41 -0.01 14.91 4.97
C MET A 41 -0.17 14.16 3.64
N LYS A 42 -0.72 12.94 3.66
CA LYS A 42 -1.00 12.20 2.42
C LYS A 42 -1.99 12.96 1.53
N ASP A 43 -3.02 13.55 2.13
CA ASP A 43 -4.06 14.29 1.41
C ASP A 43 -3.50 15.59 0.81
N GLN A 44 -2.68 16.32 1.56
CA GLN A 44 -1.97 17.51 1.08
C GLN A 44 -0.97 17.17 -0.02
N VAL A 45 -0.18 16.10 0.16
CA VAL A 45 0.78 15.63 -0.85
C VAL A 45 0.05 15.18 -2.13
N LEU A 46 -1.09 14.51 -2.01
CA LEU A 46 -1.91 14.12 -3.17
C LEU A 46 -2.63 15.30 -3.83
N SER A 47 -2.87 16.38 -3.08
CA SER A 47 -3.50 17.61 -3.59
C SER A 47 -2.50 18.55 -4.24
N GLU A 48 -1.25 18.58 -3.76
CA GLU A 48 -0.17 19.41 -4.31
C GLU A 48 0.62 18.70 -5.42
N LEU A 49 0.68 17.36 -5.41
CA LEU A 49 1.15 16.60 -6.57
C LEU A 49 0.00 16.46 -7.58
N PRO A 50 0.16 16.90 -8.84
CA PRO A 50 -0.83 16.65 -9.88
C PRO A 50 -0.88 15.14 -10.12
N VAL A 51 -1.81 14.47 -9.43
CA VAL A 51 -2.10 13.04 -9.55
C VAL A 51 -2.39 12.63 -11.01
N GLU A 52 -2.72 13.58 -11.88
CA GLU A 52 -2.81 13.36 -13.33
C GLU A 52 -1.47 13.00 -13.98
N GLU A 53 -0.33 13.53 -13.53
CA GLU A 53 0.99 13.13 -14.04
C GLU A 53 1.46 11.81 -13.45
N ILE A 54 1.20 11.55 -12.16
CA ILE A 54 1.54 10.27 -11.53
C ILE A 54 0.72 9.13 -12.13
N ASN A 55 -0.55 9.35 -12.47
CA ASN A 55 -1.36 8.34 -13.16
C ASN A 55 -0.88 8.12 -14.61
N LYS A 56 -0.37 9.17 -15.28
CA LYS A 56 0.20 9.06 -16.63
C LYS A 56 1.53 8.30 -16.64
N VAL A 57 2.38 8.50 -15.62
CA VAL A 57 3.65 7.78 -15.43
C VAL A 57 3.43 6.37 -14.86
N ALA A 58 2.51 6.18 -13.92
CA ALA A 58 2.13 4.86 -13.38
C ALA A 58 1.44 3.97 -14.42
N ARG A 59 0.77 4.56 -15.43
CA ARG A 59 0.31 3.82 -16.63
C ARG A 59 1.43 3.45 -17.59
N GLN A 60 2.57 4.13 -17.55
CA GLN A 60 3.75 3.80 -18.38
C GLN A 60 4.70 2.81 -17.71
N ILE A 61 4.66 2.68 -16.38
CA ILE A 61 5.44 1.67 -15.66
C ILE A 61 4.61 0.39 -15.58
N PRO A 62 5.05 -0.73 -16.17
CA PRO A 62 4.29 -1.96 -16.16
C PRO A 62 4.08 -2.45 -14.72
N MET A 63 2.83 -2.38 -14.24
CA MET A 63 2.37 -2.79 -12.91
C MET A 63 2.36 -4.31 -12.71
N SER A 64 3.23 -5.05 -13.39
CA SER A 64 3.47 -6.46 -13.09
C SER A 64 4.90 -6.87 -13.46
N PRO A 65 5.60 -7.62 -12.59
CA PRO A 65 6.91 -8.21 -12.90
C PRO A 65 6.87 -9.03 -14.20
N GLN A 66 5.74 -9.65 -14.48
CA GLN A 66 5.49 -10.46 -15.68
C GLN A 66 5.52 -9.63 -16.98
N GLN A 67 5.04 -8.39 -16.97
CA GLN A 67 5.11 -7.50 -18.14
C GLN A 67 6.51 -6.92 -18.36
N ALA A 68 7.26 -6.66 -17.28
CA ALA A 68 8.67 -6.27 -17.37
C ALA A 68 9.50 -7.42 -17.96
N ILE A 69 9.27 -8.65 -17.52
CA ILE A 69 9.90 -9.87 -18.04
C ILE A 69 9.53 -10.10 -19.52
N GLN A 70 8.27 -9.90 -19.93
CA GLN A 70 7.91 -9.96 -21.36
C GLN A 70 8.66 -8.90 -22.18
N LYS A 71 8.72 -7.65 -21.72
CA LYS A 71 9.52 -6.61 -22.40
C LYS A 71 11.04 -6.86 -22.35
N LEU A 72 11.54 -7.67 -21.39
CA LEU A 72 12.94 -8.08 -21.29
C LEU A 72 13.28 -9.39 -22.02
N LEU A 73 12.31 -10.25 -22.32
CA LEU A 73 12.47 -11.46 -23.14
C LEU A 73 12.24 -11.20 -24.63
N ILE A 74 11.39 -10.22 -24.98
CA ILE A 74 11.15 -9.78 -26.36
C ILE A 74 12.29 -8.93 -27.00
N PRO A 75 13.38 -8.46 -26.33
CA PRO A 75 14.53 -7.84 -26.99
C PRO A 75 15.40 -8.80 -27.82
N SER A 76 15.05 -10.09 -27.91
CA SER A 76 15.85 -11.07 -28.66
C SER A 76 15.05 -11.74 -29.77
N GLU A 77 14.51 -10.95 -30.70
CA GLU A 77 14.44 -11.34 -32.12
C GLU A 77 13.91 -10.17 -32.94
N LYS A 78 14.85 -9.45 -33.59
CA LYS A 78 14.78 -8.86 -34.94
C LYS A 78 15.62 -7.59 -35.06
N GLU A 79 16.92 -7.78 -35.07
CA GLU A 79 17.83 -7.23 -36.09
C GLU A 79 19.00 -8.22 -36.15
N PRO A 80 19.35 -8.77 -37.33
CA PRO A 80 19.85 -7.95 -38.45
C PRO A 80 19.52 -8.46 -39.87
N GLU A 81 19.49 -7.55 -40.85
CA GLU A 81 19.93 -7.70 -42.27
C GLU A 81 19.36 -6.48 -43.02
N SER A 82 20.12 -5.41 -43.26
CA SER A 82 21.04 -5.25 -44.40
C SER A 82 20.60 -6.01 -45.65
N LYS A 83 19.98 -5.32 -46.62
CA LYS A 83 20.24 -5.26 -48.10
C LYS A 83 19.36 -4.13 -48.65
N GLU A 84 19.88 -2.96 -49.06
CA GLU A 84 20.49 -2.66 -50.37
C GLU A 84 19.79 -3.32 -51.57
N LYS A 85 18.85 -2.59 -52.21
CA LYS A 85 18.89 -2.15 -53.62
C LYS A 85 17.61 -1.42 -54.02
#